data_AF-A0AAV9BXS4-F1
#
_entry.id   AF-A0AAV9BXS4-F1
#
_cell.length_a   1.000
_cell.length_b   1.000
_cell.length_c   1.000
_cell.angle_alpha   90.00
_cell.angle_beta   90.00
_cell.angle_gamma   90.00
#
_symmetry.space_group_name_H-M   'P 1'
#
loop_
_entity.id
_entity.type
_entity.pdbx_description
1 polymer ?
#
loop_
_entity_poly.entity_id
_entity_poly.type
_entity_poly.pdbx_seq_one_letter_code
_entity_poly.pdbx_strand_id
1 'polypeptide(L)'
;MLEQISEELIGSKGIIKKVEFIRIITDALYSLGYDKSAALLEQEWEVTLRSSEANAFIDQIRKGKWNESVATLHKLGLEDENILKHASFLIWEQKFFELLGKNKEMDALYTLRQKNYSKLH
;
A
#
# COMPACT_ATOMS: atom_id res chain seq x y z
N MET A 1 -7.89 23.77 -3.37
CA MET A 1 -9.29 24.00 -2.95
C MET A 1 -9.88 22.61 -2.79
N LEU A 2 -9.92 22.10 -1.56
CA LEU A 2 -10.44 20.76 -1.29
C LEU A 2 -11.96 20.90 -1.26
N GLU A 3 -12.63 20.57 -2.37
CA GLU A 3 -14.08 20.51 -2.35
C GLU A 3 -14.51 19.50 -1.30
N GLN A 4 -15.39 19.97 -0.42
CA GLN A 4 -16.08 19.19 0.58
C GLN A 4 -16.73 18.02 -0.12
N ILE A 5 -16.06 16.88 -0.03
CA ILE A 5 -16.68 15.59 -0.16
C ILE A 5 -17.97 15.63 0.66
N SER A 6 -19.11 15.65 -0.02
CA SER A 6 -20.38 15.62 0.67
C SER A 6 -20.41 14.31 1.47
N GLU A 7 -20.78 14.38 2.75
CA GLU A 7 -21.13 13.21 3.56
C GLU A 7 -22.47 12.61 3.08
N GLU A 8 -22.65 12.51 1.76
CA GLU A 8 -23.84 11.98 1.14
C GLU A 8 -23.94 10.50 1.47
N LEU A 9 -24.99 10.17 2.23
CA LEU A 9 -25.33 8.80 2.55
C LEU A 9 -26.25 8.25 1.46
N ILE A 10 -25.86 7.10 0.91
CA ILE A 10 -26.56 6.43 -0.19
C ILE A 10 -27.16 5.09 0.28
N GLY A 11 -27.97 4.49 -0.61
CA GLY A 11 -28.62 3.20 -0.40
C GLY A 11 -29.98 3.30 0.30
N SER A 12 -30.75 2.23 0.25
CA SER A 12 -32.15 2.19 0.75
C SER A 12 -32.28 2.46 2.26
N LYS A 13 -31.20 2.26 3.02
CA LYS A 13 -31.13 2.55 4.47
C LYS A 13 -30.42 3.86 4.80
N GLY A 14 -29.84 4.56 3.81
CA GLY A 14 -29.16 5.84 4.01
C GLY A 14 -27.99 5.79 5.00
N ILE A 15 -27.24 4.70 5.04
CA ILE A 15 -26.13 4.50 6.00
C ILE A 15 -24.75 4.38 5.33
N ILE A 16 -24.73 4.30 3.99
CA ILE A 16 -23.49 4.06 3.25
C ILE A 16 -22.90 5.41 2.87
N LYS A 17 -21.72 5.73 3.38
CA LYS A 17 -20.97 6.91 2.92
C LYS A 17 -20.57 6.71 1.46
N LYS A 18 -21.06 7.57 0.56
CA LYS A 18 -20.80 7.50 -0.88
C LYS A 18 -19.31 7.40 -1.22
N VAL A 19 -18.48 8.09 -0.45
CA VAL A 19 -17.03 8.18 -0.65
C VAL A 19 -16.33 6.89 -0.30
N GLU A 20 -16.70 6.29 0.82
CA GLU A 20 -16.21 4.97 1.20
C GLU A 20 -16.62 3.91 0.18
N PHE A 21 -17.82 4.03 -0.38
CA PHE A 21 -18.30 3.15 -1.43
C PHE A 21 -17.50 3.29 -2.73
N ILE A 22 -17.26 4.53 -3.18
CA ILE A 22 -16.41 4.80 -4.36
C ILE A 22 -14.98 4.32 -4.11
N ARG A 23 -14.42 4.53 -2.91
CA ARG A 23 -13.09 4.06 -2.52
C ARG A 23 -12.96 2.54 -2.66
N ILE A 24 -13.92 1.78 -2.12
CA ILE A 24 -13.93 0.31 -2.20
C ILE A 24 -13.99 -0.16 -3.66
N ILE A 25 -14.83 0.45 -4.50
CA ILE A 25 -14.90 0.12 -5.93
C ILE A 25 -13.58 0.41 -6.64
N THR A 26 -12.99 1.58 -6.37
CA THR A 26 -11.72 2.00 -6.96
C THR A 26 -10.59 1.05 -6.57
N ASP A 27 -10.52 0.67 -5.29
CA ASP A 27 -9.53 -0.30 -4.79
C ASP A 27 -9.70 -1.69 -5.42
N ALA A 28 -10.95 -2.13 -5.62
CA ALA A 28 -11.22 -3.38 -6.33
C ALA A 28 -10.74 -3.35 -7.79
N LEU A 29 -10.97 -2.24 -8.50
CA LEU A 29 -10.48 -2.06 -9.87
C LEU A 29 -8.96 -2.14 -9.94
N TYR A 30 -8.25 -1.42 -9.07
CA TYR A 30 -6.79 -1.50 -8.98
C TYR A 30 -6.30 -2.92 -8.65
N SER A 31 -7.00 -3.62 -7.75
CA SER A 31 -6.62 -4.99 -7.33
C SER A 31 -6.79 -6.02 -8.45
N LEU A 32 -7.72 -5.78 -9.37
CA LEU A 32 -7.97 -6.61 -10.54
C LEU A 32 -7.11 -6.23 -11.76
N GLY A 33 -6.27 -5.19 -11.64
CA GLY A 33 -5.42 -4.70 -12.74
C GLY A 33 -6.14 -3.78 -13.73
N TYR A 34 -7.32 -3.26 -13.38
CA TYR A 34 -8.06 -2.27 -14.17
C TYR A 34 -7.60 -0.84 -13.85
N ASP A 35 -6.30 -0.56 -13.88
CA ASP A 35 -5.73 0.72 -13.44
C ASP A 35 -6.32 1.92 -14.23
N LYS A 36 -6.59 1.73 -15.53
CA LYS A 36 -7.21 2.78 -16.37
C LYS A 36 -8.63 3.14 -15.92
N SER A 37 -9.44 2.14 -15.58
CA SER A 37 -10.81 2.34 -15.12
C SER A 37 -10.84 2.97 -13.73
N ALA A 38 -9.92 2.54 -12.85
CA ALA A 38 -9.77 3.13 -11.52
C ALA A 38 -9.38 4.61 -11.60
N ALA A 39 -8.38 4.95 -12.41
CA ALA A 39 -7.93 6.33 -12.60
C ALA A 39 -9.02 7.23 -13.24
N LEU A 40 -9.79 6.69 -14.20
CA LEU A 40 -10.91 7.42 -14.79
C LEU A 40 -11.98 7.72 -13.74
N LEU A 41 -12.29 6.75 -12.88
CA LEU A 41 -13.23 6.95 -11.78
C LEU A 41 -12.73 8.03 -10.80
N GLU A 42 -11.47 7.98 -10.38
CA GLU A 42 -10.87 9.03 -9.54
C GLU A 42 -11.00 10.42 -10.17
N GLN A 43 -10.78 10.53 -11.48
CA GLN A 43 -10.92 11.77 -12.23
C GLN A 43 -12.37 12.26 -12.30
N GLU A 44 -13.33 11.38 -12.59
CA GLU A 44 -14.76 11.72 -12.68
C GLU A 44 -15.33 12.24 -11.36
N TRP A 45 -14.78 11.76 -10.25
CA TRP A 45 -15.19 12.19 -8.92
C TRP A 45 -14.33 13.32 -8.36
N GLU A 46 -13.34 13.80 -9.11
CA GLU A 46 -12.33 14.79 -8.68
C GLU A 46 -11.67 14.44 -7.33
N VAL A 47 -11.60 13.14 -7.00
CA VAL A 47 -11.05 12.66 -5.73
C VAL A 47 -9.75 11.91 -5.98
N THR A 48 -8.71 12.27 -5.22
CA THR A 48 -7.51 11.45 -5.08
C THR A 48 -7.71 10.51 -3.89
N LEU A 49 -8.17 9.28 -4.15
CA LEU A 49 -8.58 8.34 -3.08
C LEU A 49 -7.39 7.69 -2.37
N ARG A 50 -6.23 7.66 -3.02
CA ARG A 50 -4.95 7.20 -2.45
C ARG A 50 -3.98 8.37 -2.36
N SER A 51 -3.34 8.52 -1.20
CA SER A 51 -2.28 9.53 -1.05
C SER A 51 -1.13 9.27 -2.02
N SER A 52 -0.38 10.33 -2.35
CA SER A 52 0.79 10.21 -3.22
C SER A 52 1.82 9.21 -2.69
N GLU A 53 1.93 9.12 -1.36
CA GLU A 53 2.77 8.21 -0.60
C GLU A 53 2.27 6.77 -0.73
N ALA A 54 0.96 6.54 -0.66
CA ALA A 54 0.37 5.21 -0.84
C ALA A 54 0.58 4.69 -2.27
N ASN A 55 0.40 5.55 -3.27
CA ASN A 55 0.67 5.22 -4.66
C ASN A 55 2.16 4.91 -4.88
N ALA A 56 3.06 5.73 -4.34
CA ALA A 56 4.50 5.50 -4.41
C ALA A 56 4.90 4.17 -3.73
N PHE A 57 4.31 3.86 -2.58
CA PHE A 57 4.54 2.61 -1.86
C PHE A 57 4.13 1.39 -2.70
N ILE A 58 2.92 1.39 -3.27
CA ILE A 58 2.43 0.30 -4.13
C ILE A 58 3.36 0.09 -5.33
N ASP A 59 3.79 1.19 -5.97
CA ASP A 59 4.69 1.15 -7.11
C ASP A 59 6.07 0.58 -6.76
N GLN A 60 6.61 0.94 -5.59
CA GLN A 60 7.88 0.42 -5.11
C GLN A 60 7.81 -1.10 -4.85
N ILE A 61 6.72 -1.58 -4.23
CA ILE A 61 6.48 -3.01 -4.01
C ILE A 61 6.41 -3.75 -5.35
N ARG A 62 5.62 -3.26 -6.31
CA ARG A 62 5.49 -3.85 -7.65
C ARG A 62 6.83 -3.92 -8.41
N LYS A 63 7.71 -2.94 -8.21
CA LYS A 63 9.02 -2.84 -8.87
C LYS A 63 10.16 -3.55 -8.09
N GLY A 64 9.86 -4.20 -6.96
CA GLY A 64 10.87 -4.84 -6.11
C GLY A 64 11.84 -3.86 -5.43
N LYS A 65 11.43 -2.60 -5.25
CA LYS A 65 12.20 -1.55 -4.57
C LYS A 65 12.03 -1.68 -3.05
N TRP A 66 12.56 -2.75 -2.49
CA TRP A 66 12.25 -3.20 -1.13
C TRP A 66 12.70 -2.21 -0.04
N ASN A 67 13.90 -1.63 -0.17
CA ASN A 67 14.43 -0.70 0.82
C ASN A 67 13.60 0.60 0.83
N GLU A 68 13.27 1.12 -0.36
CA GLU A 68 12.43 2.30 -0.55
C GLU A 68 11.01 2.05 -0.05
N SER A 69 10.46 0.85 -0.27
CA SER A 69 9.13 0.46 0.21
C SER A 69 9.03 0.57 1.73
N VAL A 70 10.03 0.05 2.46
CA VAL A 70 10.06 0.17 3.93
C VAL A 70 10.21 1.62 4.38
N ALA A 71 11.05 2.40 3.70
CA ALA A 71 11.18 3.83 4.03
C ALA A 71 9.88 4.62 3.80
N THR A 72 9.14 4.29 2.74
CA THR A 72 7.85 4.92 2.43
C THR A 72 6.74 4.45 3.38
N LEU A 73 6.74 3.19 3.80
CA LEU A 73 5.81 2.64 4.80
C LEU A 73 5.80 3.48 6.09
N HIS A 74 6.98 3.86 6.59
CA HIS A 74 7.10 4.73 7.77
C HIS A 74 6.61 6.17 7.56
N LYS A 75 6.41 6.60 6.31
CA LYS A 75 5.88 7.92 5.96
C LYS A 75 4.37 7.92 5.74
N LEU A 76 3.72 6.75 5.72
CA LEU A 76 2.26 6.64 5.54
C LEU A 76 1.44 7.11 6.75
N GLY A 77 2.08 7.53 7.84
CA GLY A 77 1.39 8.05 9.02
C GLY A 77 0.62 7.00 9.81
N LEU A 78 0.99 5.72 9.70
CA LEU A 78 0.40 4.65 10.51
C LEU A 78 0.89 4.77 11.96
N GLU A 79 -0.04 4.93 12.90
CA GLU A 79 0.27 5.06 14.33
C GLU A 79 0.60 3.74 15.01
N ASP A 80 0.06 2.62 14.48
CA ASP A 80 0.27 1.31 15.08
C ASP A 80 1.63 0.72 14.67
N GLU A 81 2.56 0.72 15.62
CA GLU A 81 3.87 0.10 15.46
C GLU A 81 3.81 -1.39 15.12
N ASN A 82 2.81 -2.13 15.59
CA ASN A 82 2.69 -3.55 15.27
C ASN A 82 2.35 -3.71 13.79
N ILE A 83 1.46 -2.88 13.24
CA ILE A 83 1.15 -2.89 11.80
C ILE A 83 2.42 -2.58 11.00
N LEU A 84 3.17 -1.55 11.40
CA LEU A 84 4.45 -1.19 10.76
C LEU A 84 5.46 -2.34 10.80
N LYS A 85 5.60 -3.01 11.94
CA LYS A 85 6.51 -4.16 12.13
C LYS A 85 6.10 -5.34 11.26
N HIS A 86 4.82 -5.70 11.22
CA HIS A 86 4.31 -6.81 10.41
C HIS A 86 4.43 -6.52 8.91
N ALA A 87 4.02 -5.34 8.46
CA ALA A 87 4.15 -4.94 7.06
C ALA A 87 5.62 -4.90 6.63
N SER A 88 6.51 -4.36 7.46
CA SER A 88 7.95 -4.39 7.21
C SER A 88 8.47 -5.82 7.06
N PHE A 89 8.05 -6.73 7.94
CA PHE A 89 8.44 -8.14 7.88
C PHE A 89 8.02 -8.78 6.55
N LEU A 90 6.78 -8.60 6.12
CA LEU A 90 6.27 -9.14 4.84
C LEU A 90 7.08 -8.64 3.63
N ILE A 91 7.50 -7.37 3.65
CA ILE A 91 8.35 -6.80 2.58
C ILE A 91 9.71 -7.53 2.52
N TRP A 92 10.32 -7.79 3.67
CA TRP A 92 11.60 -8.51 3.73
C TRP A 92 11.47 -9.98 3.37
N GLU A 93 10.38 -10.62 3.78
CA GLU A 93 10.05 -11.99 3.39
C GLU A 93 9.91 -12.12 1.88
N GLN A 94 9.21 -11.19 1.23
CA GLN A 94 9.09 -11.19 -0.23
C GLN A 94 10.45 -11.00 -0.92
N LYS A 95 11.29 -10.07 -0.44
CA LYS A 95 12.66 -9.90 -0.94
C LYS A 95 13.49 -11.18 -0.81
N PHE A 96 13.36 -11.87 0.33
CA PHE A 96 14.05 -13.13 0.59
C PHE A 96 13.67 -14.19 -0.44
N PHE A 97 12.37 -14.40 -0.68
CA PHE A 97 11.90 -15.36 -1.67
C PHE A 97 12.32 -14.99 -3.10
N GLU A 98 12.32 -13.70 -3.45
CA GLU A 98 12.82 -13.23 -4.75
C GLU A 98 14.31 -13.58 -4.95
N LEU A 99 15.14 -13.39 -3.92
CA LEU A 99 16.58 -13.72 -3.97
C LEU A 99 16.81 -15.23 -4.07
N LEU A 100 16.03 -16.04 -3.35
CA LEU A 100 16.08 -17.49 -3.49
C LEU A 100 15.69 -17.95 -4.90
N GLY A 101 14.63 -17.37 -5.48
CA GLY A 101 14.24 -17.66 -6.87
C GLY A 101 15.30 -17.29 -7.91
N LYS A 102 16.28 -16.44 -7.53
CA LYS A 102 17.42 -16.04 -8.36
C LYS A 102 18.73 -16.79 -8.02
N ASN A 103 18.68 -17.84 -7.19
CA ASN A 103 19.85 -18.58 -6.67
C ASN A 103 20.91 -17.64 -6.04
N LYS A 104 20.45 -16.67 -5.24
CA LYS A 104 21.28 -15.74 -4.47
C LYS A 104 21.16 -16.00 -2.98
N GLU A 105 21.53 -17.20 -2.55
CA GLU A 105 21.28 -17.71 -1.19
C GLU A 105 21.98 -16.85 -0.13
N MET A 106 23.21 -16.39 -0.40
CA MET A 106 23.96 -15.54 0.52
C MET A 106 23.30 -14.16 0.73
N ASP A 107 22.78 -13.55 -0.34
CA ASP A 107 22.06 -12.28 -0.26
C ASP A 107 20.71 -12.45 0.46
N ALA A 108 20.05 -13.60 0.26
CA ALA A 108 18.81 -13.94 0.93
C ALA A 108 19.04 -14.08 2.45
N LEU A 109 20.06 -14.85 2.86
CA LEU A 109 20.44 -14.99 4.27
C LEU A 109 20.83 -13.65 4.91
N TYR A 110 21.56 -12.79 4.17
CA TYR A 110 21.92 -11.46 4.65
C TYR A 110 20.69 -10.57 4.89
N THR A 111 19.67 -10.69 4.04
CA THR A 111 18.39 -9.96 4.18
C THR A 111 17.69 -10.29 5.51
N LEU A 112 17.63 -11.57 5.88
CA LEU A 112 17.06 -11.99 7.18
C LEU A 112 17.94 -11.56 8.36
N ARG A 113 19.26 -11.69 8.22
CA ARG A 113 20.21 -11.43 9.29
C ARG A 113 20.26 -9.95 9.69
N GLN A 114 20.31 -9.03 8.72
CA GLN A 114 20.34 -7.59 9.02
C GLN A 114 19.11 -7.10 9.79
N LYS A 115 17.96 -7.76 9.65
CA LYS A 115 16.73 -7.39 10.35
C LYS A 115 16.61 -7.97 11.76
N ASN A 116 17.32 -9.05 12.06
CA ASN A 116 17.38 -9.60 13.42
C ASN A 116 18.32 -8.80 14.34
N TYR A 117 19.38 -8.17 13.81
CA TYR A 117 20.24 -7.30 14.63
C TYR A 117 19.61 -5.96 14.99
N SER A 118 18.62 -5.47 14.22
CA SER A 118 17.83 -4.28 14.59
C SER A 118 16.71 -4.56 15.60
N LYS A 119 16.60 -5.80 16.13
CA LYS A 119 15.66 -6.19 17.20
C LYS A 119 16.32 -6.28 18.59
N LEU A 120 17.62 -5.93 18.71
CA LEU A 120 18.39 -6.08 19.95
C LEU A 120 18.66 -4.78 20.71
N HIS A 121 18.10 -3.63 20.28
CA HIS A 121 18.12 -2.36 21.00
C HIS A 121 16.76 -1.69 20.96
#